data_AF-J2ZQ40-F1
#
_entry.id   AF-J2ZQ40-F1
#
_cell.length_a   1.000
_cell.length_b   1.000
_cell.length_c   1.000
_cell.angle_alpha   90.00
_cell.angle_beta   90.00
_cell.angle_gamma   90.00
#
_symmetry.space_group_name_H-M   'P 1'
#
loop_
_entity.id
_entity.type
_entity.pdbx_description
1 polymer ?
#
loop_
_entity_poly.entity_id
_entity_poly.type
_entity_poly.pdbx_seq_one_letter_code
_entity_poly.pdbx_strand_id
1 'polypeptide(L)'
;PAGLPGFIGSFDGNNGVARGNTVHAVLNGLTTFADTPVWDSASLLVELGYSRWLDVTDNKQLFKGGDWYRGVDKVSKDNYVIGVNFNPTWYQVFPGIDFYMPATYNVGLNGNSAVQMGGNEDSGSYSIGVGMDVHNQYRFDLKYVDNFGPFDTCDRAGNAGSQGDGAAPGANGQYNCTPGQATAFGGTSAQLKDRGMVTFTFKTTI
;
A
#
# COMPACT_ATOMS: atom_id res chain seq x y z
N PRO A 1 20.70 -28.51 5.18
CA PRO A 1 20.79 -27.18 4.52
C PRO A 1 20.10 -26.03 5.31
N ALA A 2 19.91 -26.12 6.62
CA ALA A 2 19.49 -24.95 7.41
C ALA A 2 20.63 -23.91 7.45
N GLY A 3 20.34 -22.65 7.13
CA GLY A 3 21.32 -21.54 7.24
C GLY A 3 21.83 -20.92 5.93
N LEU A 4 21.39 -21.39 4.76
CA LEU A 4 21.64 -20.70 3.49
C LEU A 4 20.60 -19.56 3.29
N PRO A 5 20.99 -18.38 2.78
CA PRO A 5 20.07 -17.26 2.55
C PRO A 5 18.89 -17.66 1.64
N GLY A 6 17.66 -17.33 2.03
CA GLY A 6 16.44 -17.70 1.30
C GLY A 6 16.00 -19.16 1.45
N PHE A 7 16.72 -20.00 2.21
CA PHE A 7 16.35 -21.38 2.47
C PHE A 7 15.98 -21.61 3.93
N ILE A 8 14.83 -22.25 4.15
CA ILE A 8 14.28 -22.59 5.46
C ILE A 8 14.46 -24.10 5.68
N GLY A 9 15.32 -24.49 6.64
CA GLY A 9 15.54 -25.90 6.97
C GLY A 9 14.53 -26.47 7.97
N SER A 10 14.18 -25.72 9.01
CA SER A 10 13.08 -26.00 9.96
C SER A 10 12.87 -24.80 10.89
N PHE A 11 11.64 -24.54 11.31
CA PHE A 11 11.31 -23.61 12.40
C PHE A 11 10.51 -24.32 13.49
N ASP A 12 10.58 -23.80 14.71
CA ASP A 12 9.78 -24.25 15.86
C ASP A 12 8.29 -23.83 15.78
N GLY A 13 7.88 -23.20 14.68
CA GLY A 13 6.52 -22.70 14.44
C GLY A 13 6.19 -21.38 15.16
N ASN A 14 6.93 -21.03 16.21
CA ASN A 14 6.70 -19.81 17.00
C ASN A 14 7.52 -18.61 16.51
N ASN A 15 8.62 -18.85 15.79
CA ASN A 15 9.53 -17.83 15.27
C ASN A 15 9.70 -17.91 13.74
N GLY A 16 8.59 -17.84 13.00
CA GLY A 16 8.56 -18.00 11.54
C GLY A 16 8.77 -16.73 10.70
N VAL A 17 9.27 -15.63 11.28
CA VAL A 17 9.46 -14.35 10.58
C VAL A 17 10.80 -13.71 10.91
N ALA A 18 11.33 -12.88 10.01
CA ALA A 18 12.46 -12.00 10.30
C ALA A 18 12.07 -10.98 11.37
N ARG A 19 12.95 -10.72 12.33
CA ARG A 19 12.77 -9.68 13.36
C ARG A 19 13.89 -8.66 13.29
N GLY A 20 13.63 -7.47 13.77
CA GLY A 20 14.59 -6.38 13.70
C GLY A 20 14.05 -5.08 14.29
N ASN A 21 14.88 -4.05 14.24
CA ASN A 21 14.58 -2.72 14.72
C ASN A 21 14.30 -1.78 13.55
N THR A 22 13.32 -0.90 13.70
CA THR A 22 12.94 0.08 12.67
C THR A 22 12.68 1.45 13.31
N VAL A 23 12.94 2.52 12.58
CA VAL A 23 12.53 3.89 12.94
C VAL A 23 11.50 4.39 11.94
N HIS A 24 10.54 5.16 12.44
CA HIS A 24 9.45 5.72 11.66
C HIS A 24 9.30 7.20 11.99
N ALA A 25 8.95 8.00 11.00
CA ALA A 25 8.58 9.40 11.18
C ALA A 25 7.38 9.71 10.29
N VAL A 26 6.52 10.61 10.78
CA VAL A 26 5.36 11.10 10.04
C VAL A 26 5.30 12.61 10.18
N LEU A 27 5.04 13.28 9.08
CA LEU A 27 4.76 14.71 9.02
C LEU A 27 3.37 14.91 8.43
N ASN A 28 2.51 15.61 9.17
CA ASN A 28 1.15 15.92 8.76
C ASN A 28 0.99 17.42 8.51
N GLY A 29 0.33 17.75 7.40
CA GLY A 29 -0.07 19.10 7.04
C GLY A 29 -1.58 19.16 6.83
N LEU A 30 -2.20 20.24 7.32
CA LEU A 30 -3.61 20.53 7.11
C LEU A 30 -3.75 21.98 6.69
N THR A 31 -4.51 22.22 5.64
CA THR A 31 -4.89 23.56 5.21
C THR A 31 -6.35 23.59 4.76
N THR A 32 -6.94 24.76 4.83
CA THR A 32 -8.29 25.03 4.36
C THR A 32 -8.24 26.16 3.33
N PHE A 33 -9.12 26.06 2.35
CA PHE A 33 -9.29 27.04 1.30
C PHE A 33 -10.66 27.68 1.46
N ALA A 34 -10.67 29.01 1.28
CA ALA A 34 -11.89 29.81 1.22
C ALA A 34 -12.64 29.56 -0.10
N ASP A 35 -13.68 30.35 -0.32
CA ASP A 35 -14.53 30.29 -1.49
C ASP A 35 -13.77 30.61 -2.79
N THR A 36 -14.14 29.90 -3.84
CA THR A 36 -13.64 30.08 -5.21
C THR A 36 -14.82 29.95 -6.16
N PRO A 37 -14.66 30.27 -7.46
CA PRO A 37 -15.71 30.00 -8.45
C PRO A 37 -16.10 28.52 -8.60
N VAL A 38 -15.33 27.59 -8.01
CA VAL A 38 -15.53 26.14 -8.16
C VAL A 38 -16.11 25.50 -6.89
N TRP A 39 -15.85 26.04 -5.70
CA TRP A 39 -16.33 25.51 -4.39
C TRP A 39 -16.45 26.62 -3.35
N ASP A 40 -17.27 26.42 -2.32
CA ASP A 40 -17.45 27.40 -1.23
C ASP A 40 -16.40 27.24 -0.13
N SER A 41 -15.91 26.02 0.08
CA SER A 41 -14.72 25.76 0.89
C SER A 41 -14.06 24.45 0.47
N ALA A 42 -12.81 24.26 0.87
CA ALA A 42 -12.17 22.95 0.75
C ALA A 42 -11.17 22.71 1.90
N SER A 43 -10.97 21.45 2.27
CA SER A 43 -9.86 21.04 3.13
C SER A 43 -8.87 20.18 2.36
N LEU A 44 -7.58 20.35 2.66
CA LEU A 44 -6.50 19.51 2.17
C LEU A 44 -5.68 19.03 3.35
N LEU A 45 -5.59 17.71 3.49
CA LEU A 45 -4.70 17.03 4.41
C LEU A 45 -3.63 16.29 3.61
N VAL A 46 -2.37 16.42 4.02
CA VAL A 46 -1.23 15.73 3.44
C VAL A 46 -0.45 15.06 4.55
N GLU A 47 -0.14 13.78 4.39
CA GLU A 47 0.74 13.02 5.28
C GLU A 47 1.95 12.54 4.50
N LEU A 48 3.16 12.84 4.99
CA LEU A 48 4.40 12.26 4.51
C LEU A 48 4.92 11.27 5.56
N GLY A 49 5.04 10.01 5.19
CA GLY A 49 5.60 8.96 6.02
C GLY A 49 7.01 8.57 5.58
N TYR A 50 7.86 8.30 6.56
CA TYR A 50 9.21 7.77 6.39
C TYR A 50 9.40 6.56 7.29
N SER A 51 9.97 5.48 6.75
CA SER A 51 10.42 4.35 7.55
C SER A 51 11.81 3.89 7.12
N ARG A 52 12.57 3.41 8.10
CA ARG A 52 13.90 2.81 7.89
C ARG A 52 14.07 1.61 8.80
N TRP A 53 14.55 0.50 8.26
CA TRP A 53 15.03 -0.60 9.10
C TRP A 53 16.46 -0.32 9.55
N LEU A 54 16.73 -0.52 10.83
CA LEU A 54 18.02 -0.28 11.47
C LEU A 54 18.86 -1.56 11.41
N ASP A 55 18.32 -2.64 11.95
CA ASP A 55 19.00 -3.93 12.10
C ASP A 55 18.03 -5.11 11.99
N VAL A 56 18.54 -6.28 11.62
CA VAL A 56 17.81 -7.56 11.55
C VAL A 56 18.38 -8.49 12.60
N THR A 57 17.66 -8.63 13.72
CA THR A 57 18.14 -9.33 14.92
C THR A 57 17.99 -10.83 14.82
N ASP A 58 16.92 -11.31 14.18
CA ASP A 58 16.58 -12.72 14.13
C ASP A 58 16.11 -13.13 12.74
N ASN A 59 16.36 -14.39 12.37
CA ASN A 59 15.91 -15.01 11.14
C ASN A 59 16.26 -14.22 9.87
N LYS A 60 17.49 -13.71 9.77
CA LYS A 60 17.98 -12.93 8.62
C LYS A 60 17.81 -13.64 7.28
N GLN A 61 17.82 -14.97 7.26
CA GLN A 61 17.54 -15.78 6.08
C GLN A 61 16.13 -15.59 5.49
N LEU A 62 15.18 -15.05 6.27
CA LEU A 62 13.82 -14.71 5.85
C LEU A 62 13.66 -13.25 5.45
N PHE A 63 14.68 -12.42 5.68
CA PHE A 63 14.58 -10.99 5.43
C PHE A 63 14.68 -10.71 3.93
N LYS A 64 13.58 -10.20 3.36
CA LYS A 64 13.45 -9.87 1.93
C LYS A 64 14.44 -8.81 1.43
N GLY A 65 15.12 -8.07 2.31
CA GLY A 65 16.18 -7.15 1.90
C GLY A 65 17.51 -7.82 1.52
N GLY A 66 17.61 -9.15 1.65
CA GLY A 66 18.82 -9.89 1.29
C GLY A 66 19.05 -10.01 -0.24
N ASP A 67 20.30 -10.24 -0.63
CA ASP A 67 20.71 -10.37 -2.05
C ASP A 67 20.04 -11.54 -2.80
N TRP A 68 19.58 -12.54 -2.04
CA TRP A 68 18.86 -13.71 -2.56
C TRP A 68 17.41 -13.40 -2.95
N TYR A 69 16.83 -12.29 -2.52
CA TYR A 69 15.46 -11.95 -2.89
C TYR A 69 15.46 -11.03 -4.12
N ARG A 70 14.56 -11.31 -5.06
CA ARG A 70 14.49 -10.67 -6.39
C ARG A 70 13.12 -10.09 -6.75
N GLY A 71 12.13 -10.24 -5.88
CA GLY A 71 10.78 -9.71 -6.13
C GLY A 71 10.72 -8.19 -6.09
N VAL A 72 9.72 -7.63 -6.76
CA VAL A 72 9.42 -6.19 -6.81
C VAL A 72 9.22 -5.54 -5.43
N ASP A 73 8.81 -6.31 -4.42
CA ASP A 73 8.66 -5.88 -3.03
C ASP A 73 9.94 -6.09 -2.19
N LYS A 74 11.10 -6.23 -2.84
CA LYS A 74 12.38 -6.28 -2.14
C LYS A 74 12.54 -5.06 -1.24
N VAL A 75 12.71 -5.34 0.06
CA VAL A 75 12.80 -4.32 1.10
C VAL A 75 14.00 -3.42 0.87
N SER A 76 13.75 -2.11 0.88
CA SER A 76 14.79 -1.07 0.78
C SER A 76 15.23 -0.61 2.17
N LYS A 77 16.38 0.07 2.26
CA LYS A 77 16.86 0.59 3.55
C LYS A 77 15.93 1.66 4.12
N ASP A 78 15.48 2.52 3.23
CA ASP A 78 14.64 3.67 3.48
C ASP A 78 13.38 3.55 2.59
N ASN A 79 12.25 4.04 3.09
CA ASN A 79 10.95 4.00 2.41
C ASN A 79 10.18 5.28 2.70
N TYR A 80 9.58 5.85 1.64
CA TYR A 80 8.81 7.08 1.70
C TYR A 80 7.41 6.85 1.14
N VAL A 81 6.40 7.35 1.84
CA VAL A 81 4.99 7.28 1.41
C VAL A 81 4.35 8.63 1.53
N ILE A 82 3.38 8.93 0.67
CA ILE A 82 2.55 10.12 0.79
C ILE A 82 1.07 9.75 0.74
N GLY A 83 0.29 10.39 1.60
CA GLY A 83 -1.17 10.35 1.60
C GLY A 83 -1.71 11.76 1.41
N VAL A 84 -2.72 11.91 0.56
CA VAL A 84 -3.41 13.16 0.30
C VAL A 84 -4.91 12.93 0.45
N ASN A 85 -5.60 13.81 1.16
CA ASN A 85 -7.05 13.89 1.24
C ASN A 85 -7.48 15.31 0.89
N PHE A 86 -8.32 15.44 -0.13
CA PHE A 86 -8.90 16.71 -0.55
C PHE A 86 -10.42 16.61 -0.52
N ASN A 87 -11.07 17.57 0.15
CA ASN A 87 -12.52 17.58 0.33
C ASN A 87 -13.11 18.98 0.08
N PRO A 88 -13.41 19.33 -1.18
CA PRO A 88 -14.22 20.48 -1.53
C PRO A 88 -15.66 20.30 -1.05
N THR A 89 -16.28 21.41 -0.66
CA THR A 89 -17.64 21.51 -0.12
C THR A 89 -18.38 22.67 -0.78
N TRP A 90 -19.66 22.45 -1.05
CA TRP A 90 -20.62 23.43 -1.54
C TRP A 90 -21.78 23.51 -0.55
N TYR A 91 -21.99 24.68 0.01
CA TYR A 91 -23.00 24.91 1.03
C TYR A 91 -24.31 25.34 0.39
N GLN A 92 -25.41 24.84 0.93
CA GLN A 92 -26.76 25.23 0.53
C GLN A 92 -27.01 25.20 -0.99
N VAL A 93 -26.47 24.19 -1.68
CA VAL A 93 -26.75 23.96 -3.11
C VAL A 93 -28.26 23.87 -3.37
N PHE A 94 -28.99 23.39 -2.36
CA PHE A 94 -30.41 23.63 -2.15
C PHE A 94 -30.65 24.06 -0.70
N PRO A 95 -31.83 24.64 -0.37
CA PRO A 95 -32.16 25.01 1.00
C PRO A 95 -32.02 23.82 1.96
N GLY A 96 -31.01 23.89 2.84
CA GLY A 96 -30.69 22.85 3.81
C GLY A 96 -29.96 21.64 3.26
N ILE A 97 -29.35 21.70 2.06
CA ILE A 97 -28.53 20.62 1.51
C ILE A 97 -27.12 21.13 1.23
N ASP A 98 -26.13 20.50 1.86
CA ASP A 98 -24.71 20.72 1.61
C ASP A 98 -24.14 19.53 0.84
N PHE A 99 -23.25 19.79 -0.13
CA PHE A 99 -22.60 18.76 -0.95
C PHE A 99 -21.09 18.77 -0.73
N TYR A 100 -20.43 17.62 -0.82
CA TYR A 100 -18.98 17.51 -0.73
C TYR A 100 -18.45 16.38 -1.61
N MET A 101 -17.20 16.52 -2.07
CA MET A 101 -16.59 15.56 -3.00
C MET A 101 -15.24 15.07 -2.47
N PRO A 102 -15.21 14.08 -1.56
CA PRO A 102 -13.98 13.63 -0.94
C PRO A 102 -13.15 12.81 -1.93
N ALA A 103 -11.88 13.18 -2.07
CA ALA A 103 -10.89 12.44 -2.83
C ALA A 103 -9.69 12.09 -1.94
N THR A 104 -9.15 10.87 -2.08
CA THR A 104 -7.91 10.45 -1.43
C THR A 104 -6.96 9.82 -2.42
N TYR A 105 -5.67 10.01 -2.21
CA TYR A 105 -4.61 9.33 -2.93
C TYR A 105 -3.47 8.98 -1.98
N ASN A 106 -3.14 7.70 -1.87
CA ASN A 106 -2.02 7.21 -1.07
C ASN A 106 -1.07 6.44 -1.98
N VAL A 107 0.23 6.69 -1.90
CA VAL A 107 1.23 6.04 -2.73
C VAL A 107 2.59 5.94 -2.03
N GLY A 108 3.33 4.84 -2.27
CA GLY A 108 4.76 4.79 -1.97
C GLY A 108 5.57 5.52 -3.01
N LEU A 109 6.35 6.50 -2.56
CA LEU A 109 7.17 7.38 -3.41
C LEU A 109 8.50 6.77 -3.80
N ASN A 110 9.14 6.05 -2.85
CA ASN A 110 10.44 5.44 -3.06
C ASN A 110 10.68 4.37 -2.00
N GLY A 111 11.20 3.23 -2.43
CA GLY A 111 11.57 2.13 -1.57
C GLY A 111 10.38 1.31 -1.08
N ASN A 112 10.70 0.13 -0.55
CA ASN A 112 9.73 -0.78 0.05
C ASN A 112 9.99 -0.92 1.54
N SER A 113 8.95 -0.75 2.35
CA SER A 113 9.07 -0.84 3.81
C SER A 113 9.42 -2.25 4.27
N ALA A 114 10.23 -2.34 5.33
CA ALA A 114 10.56 -3.59 6.00
C ALA A 114 9.43 -4.15 6.88
N VAL A 115 8.41 -3.32 7.16
CA VAL A 115 7.25 -3.70 7.98
C VAL A 115 6.02 -3.83 7.10
N GLN A 116 5.15 -4.77 7.48
CA GLN A 116 3.86 -4.93 6.83
C GLN A 116 3.04 -3.64 6.95
N MET A 117 2.35 -3.24 5.89
CA MET A 117 1.56 -1.99 5.81
C MET A 117 2.38 -0.68 5.95
N GLY A 118 3.71 -0.72 5.84
CA GLY A 118 4.56 0.48 5.82
C GLY A 118 4.65 1.19 4.46
N GLY A 119 4.03 0.61 3.42
CA GLY A 119 4.06 1.11 2.04
C GLY A 119 5.09 0.41 1.15
N ASN A 120 4.82 0.47 -0.15
CA ASN A 120 5.62 -0.11 -1.21
C ASN A 120 5.71 0.89 -2.36
N GLU A 121 6.88 0.95 -3.00
CA GLU A 121 7.13 1.84 -4.13
C GLU A 121 6.10 1.62 -5.24
N ASP A 122 5.63 2.72 -5.84
CA ASP A 122 4.63 2.74 -6.91
C ASP A 122 3.31 2.03 -6.59
N SER A 123 3.04 1.78 -5.31
CA SER A 123 1.90 1.01 -4.84
C SER A 123 1.05 1.83 -3.89
N GLY A 124 -0.26 1.65 -3.98
CA GLY A 124 -1.15 2.51 -3.22
C GLY A 124 -2.63 2.32 -3.51
N SER A 125 -3.41 3.29 -3.07
CA SER A 125 -4.85 3.30 -3.24
C SER A 125 -5.36 4.70 -3.46
N TYR A 126 -6.47 4.79 -4.19
CA TYR A 126 -7.17 6.05 -4.40
C TYR A 126 -8.66 5.88 -4.15
N SER A 127 -9.30 6.98 -3.81
CA SER A 127 -10.74 7.02 -3.75
C SER A 127 -11.28 8.36 -4.19
N ILE A 128 -12.45 8.33 -4.79
CA ILE A 128 -13.22 9.51 -5.13
C ILE A 128 -14.67 9.25 -4.75
N GLY A 129 -15.31 10.24 -4.16
CA GLY A 129 -16.70 10.13 -3.77
C GLY A 129 -17.43 11.44 -3.92
N VAL A 130 -18.73 11.33 -3.76
CA VAL A 130 -19.67 12.44 -3.65
C VAL A 130 -20.56 12.17 -2.45
N GLY A 131 -20.89 13.21 -1.71
CA GLY A 131 -21.80 13.08 -0.59
C GLY A 131 -22.62 14.34 -0.38
N MET A 132 -23.72 14.17 0.33
CA MET A 132 -24.61 15.25 0.69
C MET A 132 -25.12 15.09 2.11
N ASP A 133 -25.19 16.21 2.81
CA ASP A 133 -25.79 16.33 4.14
C ASP A 133 -27.08 17.15 4.00
N VAL A 134 -28.22 16.55 4.39
CA VAL A 134 -29.56 17.13 4.31
C VAL A 134 -30.03 17.49 5.71
N HIS A 135 -30.29 18.78 5.91
CA HIS A 135 -30.71 19.42 7.16
C HIS A 135 -29.81 19.08 8.36
N ASN A 136 -28.54 18.73 8.12
CA ASN A 136 -27.61 18.20 9.13
C ASN A 136 -28.15 16.98 9.91
N GLN A 137 -29.12 16.27 9.35
CA GLN A 137 -29.78 15.12 9.95
C GLN A 137 -29.51 13.83 9.17
N TYR A 138 -29.49 13.92 7.84
CA TYR A 138 -29.31 12.79 6.95
C TYR A 138 -28.07 12.98 6.10
N ARG A 139 -27.21 11.97 6.06
CA ARG A 139 -25.98 11.97 5.29
C ARG A 139 -25.97 10.81 4.31
N PHE A 140 -25.67 11.12 3.06
CA PHE A 140 -25.53 10.15 1.98
C PHE A 140 -24.13 10.29 1.37
N ASP A 141 -23.43 9.17 1.21
CA ASP A 141 -22.11 9.13 0.57
C ASP A 141 -22.08 8.03 -0.49
N LEU A 142 -21.61 8.34 -1.69
CA LEU A 142 -21.26 7.38 -2.73
C LEU A 142 -19.76 7.50 -3.01
N LYS A 143 -19.02 6.38 -2.89
CA LYS A 143 -17.57 6.38 -2.98
C LYS A 143 -17.06 5.22 -3.83
N TYR A 144 -16.16 5.50 -4.75
CA TYR A 144 -15.36 4.51 -5.45
C TYR A 144 -13.97 4.41 -4.80
N VAL A 145 -13.47 3.20 -4.61
CA VAL A 145 -12.15 2.90 -4.06
C VAL A 145 -11.47 1.88 -4.93
N ASP A 146 -10.20 2.08 -5.22
CA ASP A 146 -9.39 1.14 -5.99
C ASP A 146 -7.92 1.18 -5.54
N ASN A 147 -7.18 0.14 -5.93
CA ASN A 147 -5.79 -0.04 -5.56
C ASN A 147 -4.93 -0.16 -6.81
N PHE A 148 -3.64 0.11 -6.66
CA PHE A 148 -2.66 -0.04 -7.73
C PHE A 148 -1.32 -0.46 -7.15
N GLY A 149 -0.47 -0.95 -8.04
CA GLY A 149 0.89 -1.36 -7.73
C GLY A 149 1.43 -2.32 -8.79
N PRO A 150 2.75 -2.49 -8.85
CA PRO A 150 3.39 -3.45 -9.72
C PRO A 150 3.34 -4.86 -9.12
N PHE A 151 3.41 -5.86 -9.99
CA PHE A 151 3.67 -7.25 -9.62
C PHE A 151 4.53 -7.90 -10.70
N ASP A 152 5.39 -8.80 -10.30
CA ASP A 152 6.26 -9.53 -11.21
C ASP A 152 5.55 -10.78 -11.73
N THR A 153 5.77 -11.11 -13.00
CA THR A 153 5.33 -12.35 -13.62
C THR A 153 6.52 -13.17 -14.08
N CYS A 154 6.39 -14.49 -13.98
CA CYS A 154 7.39 -15.41 -14.49
C CYS A 154 7.30 -15.51 -16.01
N ASP A 155 8.38 -15.18 -16.73
CA ASP A 155 8.47 -15.41 -18.18
C ASP A 155 9.23 -16.72 -18.47
N ARG A 156 10.20 -17.06 -17.62
CA ARG A 156 11.06 -18.24 -17.76
C ARG A 156 11.12 -19.08 -16.48
N ALA A 157 10.75 -20.35 -16.63
CA ALA A 157 10.94 -21.35 -15.60
C ALA A 157 12.43 -21.66 -15.35
N GLY A 158 12.80 -21.86 -14.09
CA GLY A 158 14.13 -22.36 -13.72
C GLY A 158 14.31 -23.83 -14.07
N ASN A 159 15.55 -24.23 -14.39
CA ASN A 159 15.94 -25.61 -14.65
C ASN A 159 17.34 -25.91 -14.12
N ALA A 160 17.77 -27.18 -14.11
CA ALA A 160 19.05 -27.64 -13.55
C ALA A 160 20.31 -26.83 -13.97
N GLY A 161 20.28 -26.13 -15.10
CA GLY A 161 21.41 -25.34 -15.62
C GLY A 161 21.18 -23.82 -15.69
N SER A 162 19.99 -23.31 -15.35
CA SER A 162 19.66 -21.88 -15.47
C SER A 162 18.64 -21.43 -14.42
N GLN A 163 18.87 -20.24 -13.86
CA GLN A 163 17.93 -19.63 -12.92
C GLN A 163 16.68 -19.14 -13.65
N GLY A 164 15.51 -19.37 -13.06
CA GLY A 164 14.25 -18.78 -13.53
C GLY A 164 13.98 -17.41 -12.93
N ASP A 165 12.77 -16.92 -13.16
CA ASP A 165 12.32 -15.57 -12.75
C ASP A 165 11.52 -15.58 -11.44
N GLY A 166 11.63 -16.64 -10.64
CA GLY A 166 11.06 -16.68 -9.30
C GLY A 166 11.64 -15.56 -8.41
N ALA A 167 10.85 -15.07 -7.45
CA ALA A 167 11.31 -14.02 -6.53
C ALA A 167 12.25 -14.53 -5.43
N ALA A 168 12.16 -15.83 -5.09
CA ALA A 168 12.95 -16.49 -4.07
C ALA A 168 13.41 -17.89 -4.56
N PRO A 169 14.56 -18.39 -4.09
CA PRO A 169 15.02 -19.72 -4.45
C PRO A 169 14.17 -20.81 -3.76
N GLY A 170 13.86 -21.88 -4.49
CA GLY A 170 13.26 -23.09 -3.94
C GLY A 170 14.29 -23.97 -3.21
N ALA A 171 13.84 -25.14 -2.72
CA ALA A 171 14.68 -26.05 -1.95
C ALA A 171 15.91 -26.59 -2.71
N ASN A 172 15.85 -26.61 -4.04
CA ASN A 172 16.94 -26.96 -4.94
C ASN A 172 17.90 -25.78 -5.24
N GLY A 173 17.72 -24.62 -4.60
CA GLY A 173 18.50 -23.41 -4.82
C GLY A 173 18.17 -22.66 -6.12
N GLN A 174 17.12 -23.05 -6.83
CA GLN A 174 16.72 -22.45 -8.10
C GLN A 174 15.53 -21.51 -7.94
N TYR A 175 15.51 -20.40 -8.66
CA TYR A 175 14.37 -19.46 -8.70
C TYR A 175 13.26 -20.00 -9.60
N ASN A 176 12.68 -21.12 -9.19
CA ASN A 176 11.65 -21.82 -9.94
C ASN A 176 10.32 -21.05 -9.89
N CYS A 177 9.67 -20.95 -11.05
CA CYS A 177 8.34 -20.40 -11.20
C CYS A 177 7.68 -21.04 -12.43
N THR A 178 6.36 -20.96 -12.52
CA THR A 178 5.60 -21.39 -13.70
C THR A 178 5.38 -20.18 -14.60
N PRO A 179 5.65 -20.23 -15.92
CA PRO A 179 5.41 -19.11 -16.81
C PRO A 179 3.97 -18.58 -16.72
N GLY A 180 3.79 -17.27 -16.63
CA GLY A 180 2.52 -16.58 -16.39
C GLY A 180 2.09 -16.48 -14.92
N GLN A 181 2.78 -17.15 -13.99
CA GLN A 181 2.51 -17.03 -12.56
C GLN A 181 3.04 -15.69 -12.02
N ALA A 182 2.27 -15.04 -11.15
CA ALA A 182 2.78 -13.96 -10.33
C ALA A 182 3.86 -14.48 -9.36
N THR A 183 5.02 -13.82 -9.32
CA THR A 183 6.18 -14.25 -8.49
C THR A 183 6.38 -13.35 -7.27
N ALA A 184 5.99 -12.08 -7.37
CA ALA A 184 5.99 -11.11 -6.27
C ALA A 184 4.95 -10.02 -6.53
N PHE A 185 4.42 -9.43 -5.46
CA PHE A 185 3.49 -8.29 -5.53
C PHE A 185 4.11 -7.13 -4.76
N GLY A 186 4.06 -5.92 -5.32
CA GLY A 186 4.46 -4.66 -4.68
C GLY A 186 3.53 -4.30 -3.52
N GLY A 187 3.56 -5.08 -2.45
CA GLY A 187 2.65 -4.91 -1.31
C GLY A 187 1.24 -5.42 -1.54
N THR A 188 0.38 -5.13 -0.56
CA THR A 188 -1.02 -5.57 -0.54
C THR A 188 -1.88 -4.86 -1.57
N SER A 189 -1.59 -3.59 -1.87
CA SER A 189 -2.34 -2.82 -2.87
C SER A 189 -2.24 -3.43 -4.27
N ALA A 190 -1.07 -3.91 -4.68
CA ALA A 190 -0.89 -4.57 -5.97
C ALA A 190 -1.74 -5.84 -6.12
N GLN A 191 -1.97 -6.58 -5.02
CA GLN A 191 -2.84 -7.76 -5.00
C GLN A 191 -4.33 -7.42 -5.16
N LEU A 192 -4.71 -6.17 -4.89
CA LEU A 192 -6.08 -5.68 -4.93
C LEU A 192 -6.36 -4.81 -6.16
N LYS A 193 -5.43 -4.74 -7.11
CA LYS A 193 -5.53 -3.88 -8.30
C LYS A 193 -6.75 -4.16 -9.19
N ASP A 194 -7.34 -5.35 -9.09
CA ASP A 194 -8.56 -5.75 -9.81
C ASP A 194 -9.79 -5.85 -8.88
N ARG A 195 -9.71 -5.26 -7.68
CA ARG A 195 -10.73 -5.36 -6.62
C ARG A 195 -11.37 -4.02 -6.28
N GLY A 196 -11.44 -3.11 -7.25
CA GLY A 196 -12.16 -1.85 -7.10
C GLY A 196 -13.61 -2.04 -6.66
N MET A 197 -14.10 -1.15 -5.80
CA MET A 197 -15.42 -1.24 -5.18
C MET A 197 -16.13 0.12 -5.17
N VAL A 198 -17.45 0.09 -5.37
CA VAL A 198 -18.34 1.22 -5.10
C VAL A 198 -19.09 0.95 -3.79
N THR A 199 -19.10 1.94 -2.89
CA THR A 199 -19.81 1.87 -1.61
C THR A 199 -20.81 3.01 -1.53
N PHE A 200 -22.03 2.68 -1.11
CA PHE A 200 -23.04 3.65 -0.72
C PHE A 200 -23.24 3.60 0.80
N THR A 201 -23.23 4.76 1.45
CA THR A 201 -23.44 4.89 2.90
C THR A 201 -24.58 5.86 3.16
N PHE A 202 -25.46 5.49 4.09
CA PHE A 202 -26.48 6.36 4.65
C PHE A 202 -26.30 6.43 6.16
N LYS A 203 -26.29 7.65 6.72
CA LYS A 203 -26.25 7.90 8.16
C LYS A 203 -27.35 8.86 8.55
N THR A 204 -27.91 8.66 9.73
CA THR A 204 -28.84 9.59 10.37
C THR A 204 -28.34 9.90 11.77
N THR A 205 -28.42 11.15 12.18
CA THR A 205 -28.30 11.53 13.59
C THR A 205 -29.66 11.38 14.27
N ILE A 206 -29.65 11.03 15.57
CA ILE A 206 -30.83 11.00 16.45
C ILE A 206 -31.01 12.40 17.05
#